data_AF-A0A933T785-F1
#
_entry.id   AF-A0A933T785-F1
#
_cell.length_a   1.000
_cell.length_b   1.000
_cell.length_c   1.000
_cell.angle_alpha   90.00
_cell.angle_beta   90.00
_cell.angle_gamma   90.00
#
_symmetry.space_group_name_H-M   'P 1'
#
loop_
_entity.id
_entity.type
_entity.pdbx_description
1 polymer ?
#
loop_
_entity_poly.entity_id
_entity_poly.type
_entity_poly.pdbx_seq_one_letter_code
_entity_poly.pdbx_strand_id
1 'polypeptide(L)'
;MPKIRPHALKHRELISKLKDFGVIEVKDRGKGSERVLILKSGLTGGKYTGPQIPIKCHGESTEHSVRVIDAVLRRFAIDPVKFWGY
;
A
#
# COMPACT_ATOMS: atom_id res chain seq x y z
N MET A 1 24.72 5.33 3.45
CA MET A 1 23.77 4.24 3.11
C MET A 1 23.51 4.29 1.61
N PRO A 2 23.45 3.15 0.88
CA PRO A 2 23.14 3.18 -0.55
C PRO A 2 21.73 3.74 -0.75
N LYS A 3 21.59 4.77 -1.60
CA LYS A 3 20.29 5.35 -1.96
C LYS A 3 19.51 4.35 -2.80
N ILE A 4 18.51 3.70 -2.23
CA ILE A 4 17.62 2.78 -2.97
C ILE A 4 16.76 3.62 -3.92
N ARG A 5 16.87 3.40 -5.23
CA ARG A 5 16.04 4.12 -6.19
C ARG A 5 14.60 3.58 -6.16
N PRO A 6 13.58 4.44 -6.34
CA PRO A 6 12.21 3.98 -6.57
C PRO A 6 12.16 2.99 -7.73
N HIS A 7 11.51 1.84 -7.52
CA HIS A 7 11.37 0.78 -8.51
C HIS A 7 10.02 0.07 -8.33
N ALA A 8 9.63 -0.74 -9.31
CA ALA A 8 8.42 -1.54 -9.17
C ALA A 8 8.58 -2.54 -8.02
N LEU A 9 7.54 -2.70 -7.21
CA LEU A 9 7.52 -3.66 -6.10
C LEU A 9 6.49 -4.74 -6.38
N LYS A 10 6.82 -5.98 -6.01
CA LYS A 10 5.78 -7.03 -5.95
C LYS A 10 4.79 -6.66 -4.87
N HIS A 11 3.55 -7.10 -5.03
CA HIS A 11 2.48 -6.78 -4.11
C HIS A 11 2.84 -7.19 -2.67
N ARG A 12 3.42 -8.38 -2.46
CA ARG A 12 3.90 -8.81 -1.14
C ARG A 12 4.91 -7.85 -0.51
N GLU A 13 5.81 -7.28 -1.31
CA GLU A 13 6.87 -6.37 -0.87
C GLU A 13 6.29 -5.00 -0.52
N LEU A 14 5.39 -4.51 -1.38
CA LEU A 14 4.66 -3.27 -1.15
C LEU A 14 3.87 -3.34 0.17
N ILE A 15 3.09 -4.41 0.38
CA ILE A 15 2.31 -4.58 1.61
C ILE A 15 3.23 -4.71 2.82
N SER A 16 4.33 -5.46 2.71
CA SER A 16 5.28 -5.61 3.82
C SER A 16 5.84 -4.26 4.27
N LYS A 17 6.23 -3.39 3.34
CA LYS A 17 6.73 -2.04 3.66
C LYS A 17 5.63 -1.13 4.20
N LEU A 18 4.44 -1.18 3.62
CA LEU A 18 3.31 -0.34 4.02
C LEU A 18 2.82 -0.60 5.46
N LYS A 19 3.03 -1.82 5.97
CA LYS A 19 2.73 -2.17 7.37
C LYS A 19 3.48 -1.31 8.38
N ASP A 20 4.72 -0.92 8.08
CA ASP A 20 5.53 -0.05 8.95
C ASP A 20 4.93 1.35 9.09
N PHE A 21 4.12 1.76 8.11
CA PHE A 21 3.36 3.02 8.11
C PHE A 21 1.91 2.83 8.60
N GLY A 22 1.57 1.65 9.12
CA GLY A 22 0.24 1.33 9.60
C GLY A 22 -0.80 1.11 8.49
N VAL A 23 -0.39 0.99 7.22
CA VAL A 23 -1.29 0.67 6.12
C VAL A 23 -1.43 -0.85 6.00
N ILE A 24 -2.67 -1.33 5.93
CA ILE A 24 -3.01 -2.75 5.83
C ILE A 24 -3.92 -3.00 4.64
N GLU A 25 -3.86 -4.23 4.14
CA GLU A 25 -4.77 -4.73 3.11
C GLU A 25 -6.00 -5.37 3.76
N VAL A 26 -7.19 -5.05 3.22
CA VAL A 26 -8.44 -5.75 3.52
C VAL A 26 -8.85 -6.58 2.31
N LYS A 27 -8.80 -7.91 2.46
CA LYS A 27 -9.07 -8.86 1.37
C LYS A 27 -10.54 -8.92 0.98
N ASP A 28 -11.44 -8.71 1.95
CA ASP A 28 -12.89 -8.91 1.77
C ASP A 28 -13.64 -7.69 1.21
N ARG A 29 -12.94 -6.57 0.96
CA ARG A 29 -13.52 -5.33 0.43
C ARG A 29 -13.21 -5.06 -1.05
N GLY A 30 -12.49 -5.96 -1.71
CA GLY A 30 -12.13 -5.83 -3.13
C GLY A 30 -13.09 -6.57 -4.06
N LYS A 31 -13.44 -5.96 -5.21
CA LYS A 31 -14.19 -6.66 -6.27
C LYS A 31 -13.21 -7.40 -7.19
N GLY A 32 -13.29 -8.72 -7.22
CA GLY A 32 -12.46 -9.56 -8.10
C GLY A 32 -10.97 -9.49 -7.75
N SER A 33 -10.15 -9.04 -8.70
CA SER A 33 -8.68 -8.88 -8.54
C SER A 33 -8.30 -7.53 -7.94
N GLU A 34 -9.17 -6.89 -7.16
CA GLU A 34 -8.83 -5.68 -6.40
C GLU A 34 -8.60 -6.00 -4.94
N ARG A 35 -7.77 -5.19 -4.30
CA ARG A 35 -7.48 -5.23 -2.88
C ARG A 35 -7.53 -3.82 -2.34
N VAL A 36 -8.19 -3.62 -1.21
CA VAL A 36 -8.37 -2.29 -0.63
C VAL A 36 -7.32 -2.07 0.45
N LEU A 37 -6.54 -1.01 0.30
CA LEU A 37 -5.61 -0.54 1.31
C LEU A 37 -6.30 0.48 2.22
N ILE A 38 -6.07 0.36 3.52
CA ILE A 38 -6.60 1.24 4.56
C ILE A 38 -5.54 1.52 5.63
N LEU A 39 -5.75 2.55 6.44
CA LEU A 39 -4.98 2.75 7.67
C LEU A 39 -5.52 1.86 8.80
N LYS A 40 -4.66 1.13 9.49
CA LYS A 40 -5.08 0.30 10.64
C LYS A 40 -5.77 1.12 11.73
N SER A 41 -5.33 2.37 11.94
CA SER A 41 -5.89 3.29 12.94
C SER A 41 -7.33 3.71 12.66
N GLY A 42 -7.78 3.67 11.40
CA GLY A 42 -9.15 4.02 11.04
C GLY A 42 -10.13 2.86 11.14
N LEU A 43 -9.67 1.65 11.51
CA LEU A 43 -10.51 0.46 11.62
C LEU A 43 -11.02 0.30 13.05
N THR A 44 -12.31 0.61 13.26
CA THR A 44 -12.98 0.54 14.58
C THR A 44 -14.22 -0.33 14.47
N GLY A 45 -14.28 -1.44 15.22
CA GLY A 45 -15.46 -2.31 15.28
C GLY A 45 -15.92 -2.84 13.91
N GLY A 46 -14.99 -3.13 12.99
CA GLY A 46 -15.29 -3.60 11.63
C GLY A 46 -15.73 -2.52 10.64
N LYS A 47 -15.86 -1.27 11.08
CA LYS A 47 -16.08 -0.10 10.22
C LYS A 47 -14.76 0.64 10.03
N TYR A 48 -14.48 1.03 8.78
CA TYR A 48 -13.31 1.82 8.47
C TYR A 48 -13.70 3.27 8.16
N THR A 49 -13.04 4.21 8.82
CA THR A 49 -13.15 5.66 8.58
C THR A 49 -11.77 6.21 8.24
N GLY A 50 -11.59 6.73 7.02
CA GLY A 50 -10.34 7.34 6.58
C GLY A 50 -10.03 7.15 5.08
N PRO A 51 -8.80 7.46 4.65
CA PRO A 51 -8.34 7.27 3.27
C PRO A 51 -8.38 5.79 2.87
N GLN A 52 -8.91 5.50 1.69
CA GLN A 52 -8.90 4.16 1.09
C GLN A 52 -8.42 4.28 -0.34
N ILE A 53 -7.74 3.24 -0.83
CA ILE A 53 -7.42 3.10 -2.25
C ILE A 53 -7.51 1.62 -2.66
N PRO A 54 -8.29 1.29 -3.70
CA PRO A 54 -8.22 -0.03 -4.32
C PRO A 54 -6.95 -0.11 -5.18
N ILE A 55 -6.27 -1.24 -5.12
CA ILE A 55 -5.15 -1.57 -6.01
C ILE A 55 -5.43 -2.89 -6.72
N LYS A 56 -5.03 -2.99 -7.99
CA LYS A 56 -5.16 -4.22 -8.77
C LYS A 56 -4.13 -5.25 -8.29
N CYS A 57 -4.57 -6.45 -7.95
CA CYS A 57 -3.76 -7.54 -7.47
C CYS A 57 -4.31 -8.87 -8.01
N HIS A 58 -3.57 -9.50 -8.91
CA HIS A 58 -3.85 -10.85 -9.43
C HIS A 58 -3.14 -11.95 -8.62
N GLY A 59 -2.44 -11.56 -7.54
CA GLY A 59 -1.64 -12.45 -6.70
C GLY A 59 -0.44 -11.73 -6.08
N GLU A 60 0.24 -12.38 -5.14
CA GLU A 60 1.35 -11.79 -4.37
C GLU A 60 2.55 -11.32 -5.23
N SER A 61 2.73 -11.95 -6.39
CA SER A 61 3.78 -11.62 -7.36
C SER A 61 3.39 -10.49 -8.32
N THR A 62 2.18 -9.92 -8.21
CA THR A 62 1.75 -8.79 -9.05
C THR A 62 2.70 -7.61 -8.84
N GLU A 63 3.29 -7.08 -9.91
CA GLU A 63 4.17 -5.93 -9.82
C GLU A 63 3.40 -4.62 -9.90
N HIS A 64 3.70 -3.70 -9.00
CA HIS A 64 3.14 -2.36 -8.96
C HIS A 64 4.18 -1.36 -9.45
N SER A 65 3.84 -0.62 -10.49
CA SER A 65 4.72 0.44 -11.00
C SER A 65 4.93 1.54 -9.95
N VAL A 66 6.03 2.27 -10.06
CA VAL A 66 6.35 3.40 -9.17
C VAL A 66 5.21 4.42 -9.10
N ARG A 67 4.51 4.66 -10.22
CA ARG A 67 3.35 5.58 -10.27
C ARG A 67 2.18 5.12 -9.39
N VAL A 68 1.92 3.81 -9.35
CA VAL A 68 0.88 3.23 -8.48
C VAL A 68 1.31 3.35 -7.02
N ILE A 69 2.58 3.04 -6.73
CA ILE A 69 3.15 3.18 -5.39
C ILE A 69 3.05 4.63 -4.92
N ASP A 70 3.47 5.60 -5.73
CA ASP A 70 3.38 7.03 -5.41
C ASP A 70 1.93 7.48 -5.15
N ALA A 71 0.96 6.96 -5.90
CA ALA A 71 -0.46 7.24 -5.65
C ALA A 71 -0.90 6.72 -4.28
N VAL A 72 -0.45 5.52 -3.89
CA VAL A 72 -0.69 4.95 -2.55
C VAL A 72 -0.03 5.81 -1.47
N LEU A 73 1.25 6.17 -1.62
CA LEU A 73 1.97 7.00 -0.65
C LEU A 73 1.28 8.36 -0.46
N ARG A 74 0.89 9.02 -1.55
CA ARG A 74 0.14 10.28 -1.51
C ARG A 74 -1.20 10.13 -0.79
N ARG A 75 -1.94 9.05 -1.06
CA ARG A 75 -3.25 8.81 -0.45
C ARG A 75 -3.17 8.69 1.07
N PHE A 76 -2.08 8.13 1.57
CA PHE A 76 -1.84 7.91 3.00
C PHE A 76 -0.89 8.93 3.64
N ALA A 77 -0.52 9.99 2.91
CA ALA A 77 0.43 11.02 3.35
C ALA A 77 1.77 10.43 3.86
N ILE A 78 2.24 9.35 3.22
CA ILE A 78 3.52 8.71 3.55
C ILE A 78 4.65 9.45 2.82
N ASP A 79 5.70 9.79 3.57
CA ASP A 79 6.92 10.38 3.03
C ASP A 79 7.65 9.37 2.13
N PRO A 80 7.79 9.65 0.81
CA PRO A 80 8.50 8.77 -0.10
C PRO A 80 9.95 8.51 0.31
N VAL A 81 10.63 9.50 0.92
CA VAL A 81 12.03 9.36 1.35
C VAL A 81 12.13 8.28 2.43
N LYS A 82 11.24 8.30 3.41
CA LYS A 82 11.15 7.27 4.45
C LYS A 82 10.75 5.91 3.90
N PHE A 83 9.82 5.88 2.96
CA PHE A 83 9.35 4.62 2.35
C PHE A 83 10.42 3.90 1.53
N TRP A 84 11.20 4.67 0.76
CA TRP A 84 12.26 4.13 -0.10
C TRP A 84 13.58 3.95 0.65
N GLY A 85 13.85 4.73 1.70
CA GLY A 85 15.01 4.59 2.58
C GLY A 85 16.30 5.22 2.04
N TYR A 86 16.22 6.40 1.44
CA TYR A 86 17.37 7.13 0.86
C TYR A 86 17.63 8.50 1.47
#